data_AF-A0A060CPP4-F1
#
_entry.id   AF-A0A060CPP4-F1
#
_cell.length_a   1.000
_cell.length_b   1.000
_cell.length_c   1.000
_cell.angle_alpha   90.00
_cell.angle_beta   90.00
_cell.angle_gamma   90.00
#
_symmetry.space_group_name_H-M   'P 1'
#
loop_
_entity.id
_entity.type
_entity.pdbx_description
1 polymer ?
#
loop_
_entity_poly.entity_id
_entity_poly.type
_entity_poly.pdbx_seq_one_letter_code
_entity_poly.pdbx_strand_id
1 'polypeptide(L)'
;AKATSVAIDLTGQQGKEKADAPVANVTAPPQARPVASPAVAPIRVNFPEAKSYRAAPDGRVRIGLATIPSREVALEQTIASLLPQADEIFVALNGHKTVPEFLKREKITTVLQENIGDKAKFQFIDGFDGYYFTCDDDILYPDYYVDYCIYKIEEYKRSSVVGWHGAIIEK
;
A
#
# COMPACT_ATOMS: atom_id res chain seq x y z
N ALA A 1 44.32 -42.52 -11.65
CA ALA A 1 43.93 -43.87 -12.11
C ALA A 1 42.43 -44.05 -11.90
N LYS A 2 41.69 -44.47 -12.94
CA LYS A 2 40.26 -44.83 -12.88
C LYS A 2 40.09 -46.25 -12.31
N ALA A 3 39.00 -46.47 -11.57
CA ALA A 3 38.30 -47.76 -11.48
C ALA A 3 36.85 -47.48 -11.00
N THR A 4 35.79 -47.57 -11.82
CA THR A 4 35.04 -48.78 -12.27
C THR A 4 34.17 -49.34 -11.12
N SER A 5 32.94 -48.84 -10.97
CA SER A 5 31.63 -49.45 -11.34
C SER A 5 31.24 -50.71 -10.55
N VAL A 6 30.01 -50.80 -10.05
CA VAL A 6 29.03 -51.90 -10.29
C VAL A 6 27.67 -51.45 -9.75
N ALA A 7 26.62 -51.58 -10.57
CA ALA A 7 25.22 -51.56 -10.17
C ALA A 7 24.72 -53.01 -10.09
N ILE A 8 23.90 -53.38 -9.10
CA ILE A 8 22.95 -54.49 -9.21
C ILE A 8 21.74 -54.22 -8.31
N ASP A 9 20.62 -54.71 -8.79
CA ASP A 9 19.26 -54.27 -8.55
C ASP A 9 18.46 -55.31 -7.74
N LEU A 10 17.34 -54.81 -7.20
CA LEU A 10 16.07 -55.49 -6.92
C LEU A 10 15.90 -56.57 -5.82
N THR A 11 14.81 -56.30 -5.09
CA THR A 11 13.81 -57.22 -4.52
C THR A 11 14.08 -57.93 -3.18
N GLY A 12 13.42 -57.39 -2.15
CA GLY A 12 12.31 -58.05 -1.47
C GLY A 12 12.62 -59.20 -0.52
N GLN A 13 12.31 -59.00 0.77
CA GLN A 13 11.52 -59.96 1.55
C GLN A 13 11.03 -59.35 2.87
N GLN A 14 9.79 -59.69 3.19
CA GLN A 14 9.01 -59.28 4.36
C GLN A 14 9.46 -59.99 5.64
N GLY A 15 9.14 -59.39 6.80
CA GLY A 15 8.84 -60.14 8.02
C GLY A 15 9.30 -59.50 9.32
N LYS A 16 8.42 -58.75 9.99
CA LYS A 16 7.85 -59.13 11.30
C LYS A 16 6.95 -58.00 11.85
N GLU A 17 5.68 -58.35 12.01
CA GLU A 17 4.70 -57.63 12.81
C GLU A 17 5.19 -57.42 14.25
N LYS A 18 4.94 -56.23 14.77
CA LYS A 18 4.63 -56.02 16.18
C LYS A 18 3.31 -55.26 16.26
N ALA A 19 2.39 -55.86 17.00
CA ALA A 19 1.03 -55.44 17.19
C ALA A 19 0.88 -54.12 17.99
N ASP A 20 -0.15 -53.38 17.60
CA ASP A 20 -1.05 -52.52 18.36
C ASP A 20 -0.48 -51.43 19.29
N ALA A 21 -0.54 -50.20 18.78
CA ALA A 21 -0.79 -48.99 19.55
C ALA A 21 -2.05 -48.31 18.97
N PRO A 22 -2.95 -47.75 19.81
CA PRO A 22 -4.24 -47.25 19.34
C PRO A 22 -4.06 -46.01 18.44
N VAL A 23 -4.71 -46.04 17.28
CA VAL A 23 -4.79 -44.90 16.35
C VAL A 23 -5.52 -43.78 17.07
N ALA A 24 -4.81 -42.70 17.41
CA ALA A 24 -5.42 -41.48 17.89
C ALA A 24 -6.28 -40.91 16.76
N ASN A 25 -7.59 -40.81 16.98
CA ASN A 25 -8.48 -40.06 16.09
C ASN A 25 -8.05 -38.59 16.10
N VAL A 26 -7.39 -38.16 15.02
CA VAL A 26 -7.09 -36.76 14.78
C VAL A 26 -8.39 -36.10 14.30
N THR A 27 -9.11 -35.49 15.23
CA THR A 27 -10.28 -34.67 14.93
C THR A 27 -9.83 -33.49 14.05
N ALA A 28 -10.45 -33.33 12.88
CA ALA A 28 -10.18 -32.19 12.00
C ALA A 28 -10.41 -30.86 12.74
N PRO A 29 -9.61 -29.81 12.47
CA PRO A 29 -9.82 -28.51 13.09
C PRO A 29 -11.22 -27.97 12.74
N PRO A 30 -11.89 -27.26 13.66
CA PRO A 30 -13.21 -26.72 13.40
C PRO A 30 -13.14 -25.77 12.20
N GLN A 31 -13.97 -26.03 11.19
CA GLN A 31 -14.13 -25.12 10.06
C GLN A 31 -14.57 -23.75 10.61
N ALA A 32 -13.83 -22.70 10.25
CA ALA A 32 -14.21 -21.34 10.59
C ALA A 32 -15.61 -21.06 10.03
N ARG A 33 -16.56 -20.69 10.90
CA ARG A 33 -17.86 -20.21 10.43
C ARG A 33 -17.62 -18.97 9.58
N PRO A 34 -18.27 -18.83 8.41
CA PRO A 34 -18.22 -17.58 7.67
C PRO A 34 -18.88 -16.51 8.54
N VAL A 35 -18.06 -15.64 9.14
CA VAL A 35 -18.54 -14.42 9.75
C VAL A 35 -18.81 -13.49 8.58
N ALA A 36 -20.05 -13.47 8.11
CA ALA A 36 -20.49 -12.41 7.21
C ALA A 36 -20.30 -11.09 7.96
N SER A 37 -19.27 -10.32 7.57
CA SER A 37 -19.17 -8.94 8.02
C SER A 37 -20.46 -8.24 7.59
N PRO A 38 -21.17 -7.55 8.50
CA PRO A 38 -22.36 -6.82 8.09
C PRO A 38 -21.93 -5.86 6.99
N ALA A 39 -22.66 -5.88 5.86
CA ALA A 39 -22.48 -4.92 4.81
C ALA A 39 -22.85 -3.54 5.38
N VAL A 40 -21.85 -2.85 5.94
CA VAL A 40 -22.00 -1.46 6.37
C VAL A 40 -22.31 -0.69 5.10
N ALA A 41 -23.49 -0.07 5.05
CA ALA A 41 -23.82 0.84 3.96
C ALA A 41 -22.66 1.85 3.84
N PRO A 42 -22.11 2.10 2.63
CA PRO A 42 -20.98 2.99 2.48
C PRO A 42 -21.35 4.33 3.11
N ILE A 43 -20.55 4.78 4.07
CA ILE A 43 -20.74 6.10 4.67
C ILE A 43 -20.65 7.09 3.52
N ARG A 44 -21.77 7.73 3.19
CA ARG A 44 -21.80 8.80 2.20
C ARG A 44 -21.27 10.05 2.87
N VAL A 45 -19.95 10.16 2.91
CA VAL A 45 -19.29 11.36 3.39
C VAL A 45 -19.18 12.33 2.22
N ASN A 46 -19.90 13.44 2.30
CA ASN A 46 -19.82 14.52 1.32
C ASN A 46 -19.33 15.78 2.04
N PHE A 47 -18.28 16.39 1.50
CA PHE A 47 -17.68 17.61 2.02
C PHE A 47 -17.78 18.72 0.96
N PRO A 48 -18.98 19.25 0.69
CA PRO A 48 -19.16 20.27 -0.35
C PRO A 48 -18.29 21.51 -0.11
N GLU A 49 -17.97 21.83 1.15
CA GLU A 49 -17.07 22.91 1.54
C GLU A 49 -15.62 22.64 1.09
N ALA A 50 -15.16 21.38 1.07
CA ALA A 50 -13.81 21.04 0.62
C ALA A 50 -13.56 21.51 -0.83
N LYS A 51 -14.58 21.43 -1.68
CA LYS A 51 -14.49 21.85 -3.08
C LYS A 51 -14.34 23.35 -3.24
N SER A 52 -14.92 24.15 -2.35
CA SER A 52 -14.74 25.61 -2.42
C SER A 52 -13.33 26.02 -2.03
N TYR A 53 -12.72 25.35 -1.05
CA TYR A 53 -11.32 25.58 -0.68
C TYR A 53 -10.36 25.19 -1.79
N ARG A 54 -10.65 24.11 -2.53
CA ARG A 54 -9.86 23.70 -3.70
C ARG A 54 -9.94 24.68 -4.88
N ALA A 55 -10.98 25.51 -4.95
CA ALA A 55 -11.12 26.52 -5.98
C ALA A 55 -10.35 27.82 -5.68
N ALA A 56 -9.79 27.98 -4.48
CA ALA A 56 -8.94 29.12 -4.13
C ALA A 56 -7.57 29.03 -4.85
N PRO A 57 -6.83 30.15 -4.99
CA PRO A 57 -5.50 30.16 -5.62
C PRO A 57 -4.49 29.22 -4.97
N ASP A 58 -4.57 29.05 -3.64
CA ASP A 58 -3.79 28.14 -2.81
C ASP A 58 -4.52 26.80 -2.56
N GLY A 59 -5.59 26.54 -3.32
CA GLY A 59 -6.42 25.35 -3.20
C GLY A 59 -5.84 24.10 -3.84
N ARG A 60 -4.65 24.21 -4.46
CA ARG A 60 -4.00 23.13 -5.22
C ARG A 60 -3.63 21.96 -4.31
N VAL A 61 -3.74 20.74 -4.84
CA VAL A 61 -3.40 19.49 -4.17
C VAL A 61 -2.22 18.82 -4.85
N ARG A 62 -1.12 18.68 -4.11
CA ARG A 62 0.06 17.91 -4.51
C ARG A 62 0.20 16.68 -3.61
N ILE A 63 0.42 15.53 -4.23
CA ILE A 63 0.73 14.30 -3.51
C ILE A 63 2.19 13.93 -3.75
N GLY A 64 2.92 13.63 -2.67
CA GLY A 64 4.24 13.00 -2.70
C GLY A 64 4.17 11.52 -2.33
N LEU A 65 4.76 10.68 -3.16
CA LEU A 65 4.91 9.23 -2.95
C LEU A 65 6.37 8.82 -3.10
N ALA A 66 6.77 7.80 -2.35
CA ALA A 66 8.03 7.09 -2.54
C ALA A 66 7.72 5.60 -2.70
N THR A 67 8.39 4.93 -3.62
CA THR A 67 8.10 3.52 -3.93
C THR A 67 9.33 2.77 -4.39
N ILE A 68 9.33 1.46 -4.18
CA ILE A 68 10.40 0.52 -4.58
C ILE A 68 9.85 -0.50 -5.58
N PRO A 69 10.71 -1.17 -6.40
CA PRO A 69 10.23 -2.03 -7.48
C PRO A 69 9.29 -3.16 -7.03
N SER A 70 9.50 -3.70 -5.84
CA SER A 70 8.66 -4.78 -5.29
C SER A 70 7.24 -4.34 -4.93
N ARG A 71 6.92 -3.04 -4.94
CA ARG A 71 5.60 -2.48 -4.61
C ARG A 71 4.80 -2.03 -5.83
N GLU A 72 5.28 -2.27 -7.04
CA GLU A 72 4.67 -1.76 -8.28
C GLU A 72 3.17 -2.08 -8.43
N VAL A 73 2.75 -3.30 -8.09
CA VAL A 73 1.32 -3.70 -8.14
C VAL A 73 0.47 -2.91 -7.15
N ALA A 74 0.96 -2.72 -5.92
CA ALA A 74 0.26 -1.95 -4.91
C ALA A 74 0.24 -0.45 -5.28
N LEU A 75 1.35 0.06 -5.82
CA LEU A 75 1.47 1.42 -6.31
C LEU A 75 0.45 1.72 -7.41
N GLU A 76 0.22 0.80 -8.35
CA GLU A 76 -0.78 1.00 -9.40
C GLU A 76 -2.19 1.23 -8.81
N GLN A 77 -2.56 0.45 -7.79
CA GLN A 77 -3.84 0.61 -7.08
C GLN A 77 -3.91 1.91 -6.28
N THR A 78 -2.83 2.24 -5.57
CA THR A 78 -2.70 3.50 -4.83
C THR A 78 -2.86 4.70 -5.77
N ILE A 79 -2.13 4.73 -6.89
CA ILE A 79 -2.21 5.77 -7.90
C ILE A 79 -3.63 5.87 -8.46
N ALA A 80 -4.27 4.75 -8.78
CA ALA A 80 -5.64 4.75 -9.27
C ALA A 80 -6.62 5.41 -8.29
N SER A 81 -6.45 5.21 -6.98
CA SER A 81 -7.30 5.83 -5.95
C SER A 81 -7.03 7.32 -5.72
N LEU A 82 -5.79 7.77 -5.89
CA LEU A 82 -5.37 9.14 -5.62
C LEU A 82 -5.49 10.07 -6.84
N LEU A 83 -5.36 9.55 -8.06
CA LEU A 83 -5.35 10.33 -9.29
C LEU A 83 -6.59 11.25 -9.50
N PRO A 84 -7.82 10.81 -9.14
CA PRO A 84 -9.00 11.68 -9.24
C PRO A 84 -9.02 12.80 -8.19
N GLN A 85 -8.28 12.64 -7.10
CA GLN A 85 -8.33 13.52 -5.92
C GLN A 85 -7.24 14.60 -5.92
N ALA A 86 -6.20 14.46 -6.75
CA ALA A 86 -5.07 15.39 -6.81
C ALA A 86 -5.01 16.20 -8.11
N ASP A 87 -4.33 17.35 -8.04
CA ASP A 87 -3.98 18.15 -9.22
C ASP A 87 -2.65 17.67 -9.80
N GLU A 88 -1.70 17.30 -8.94
CA GLU A 88 -0.42 16.73 -9.33
C GLU A 88 0.06 15.65 -8.34
N ILE A 89 0.70 14.60 -8.85
CA ILE A 89 1.28 13.50 -8.07
C ILE A 89 2.75 13.38 -8.45
N PHE A 90 3.61 13.40 -7.46
CA PHE A 90 5.03 13.14 -7.61
C PHE A 90 5.39 11.77 -7.04
N VAL A 91 6.06 10.95 -7.85
CA VAL A 91 6.46 9.60 -7.46
C VAL A 91 7.98 9.48 -7.52
N ALA A 92 8.60 9.38 -6.35
CA ALA A 92 9.99 9.01 -6.20
C ALA A 92 10.16 7.49 -6.39
N LEU A 93 10.72 7.11 -7.54
CA LEU A 93 10.95 5.72 -7.95
C LEU A 93 12.30 5.22 -7.44
N ASN A 94 12.36 4.93 -6.14
CA ASN A 94 13.57 4.50 -5.45
C ASN A 94 14.03 3.13 -5.95
N GLY A 95 15.23 3.05 -6.54
CA GLY A 95 15.82 1.81 -7.04
C GLY A 95 15.14 1.21 -8.28
N HIS A 96 14.22 1.94 -8.91
CA HIS A 96 13.66 1.53 -10.19
C HIS A 96 14.67 1.78 -11.32
N LYS A 97 14.65 0.90 -12.33
CA LYS A 97 15.47 1.06 -13.54
C LYS A 97 14.76 1.84 -14.64
N THR A 98 13.44 1.79 -14.66
CA THR A 98 12.57 2.38 -15.67
C THR A 98 11.31 2.90 -15.01
N VAL A 99 10.65 3.88 -15.64
CA VAL A 99 9.34 4.36 -15.21
C VAL A 99 8.26 3.34 -15.62
N PRO A 100 7.49 2.78 -14.67
CA PRO A 100 6.33 1.94 -14.98
C PRO A 100 5.31 2.62 -15.89
N GLU A 101 4.69 1.87 -16.81
CA GLU A 101 3.83 2.44 -17.85
C GLU A 101 2.61 3.18 -17.28
N PHE A 102 2.00 2.65 -16.21
CA PHE A 102 0.81 3.24 -15.59
C PHE A 102 1.06 4.63 -14.96
N LEU A 103 2.33 5.00 -14.73
CA LEU A 103 2.74 6.31 -14.23
C LEU A 103 2.92 7.36 -15.33
N LYS A 104 2.88 6.99 -16.60
CA LYS A 104 3.01 7.93 -17.72
C LYS A 104 1.69 8.65 -17.98
N ARG A 105 1.33 9.58 -17.09
CA ARG A 105 0.09 10.36 -17.13
C ARG A 105 0.38 11.84 -16.93
N GLU A 106 -0.48 12.70 -17.46
CA GLU A 106 -0.30 14.18 -17.42
C GLU A 106 -0.10 14.73 -16.00
N LYS A 107 -0.87 14.23 -15.01
CA LYS A 107 -0.77 14.67 -13.62
C LYS A 107 0.40 14.06 -12.84
N ILE A 108 1.15 13.13 -13.41
CA ILE A 108 2.17 12.37 -12.69
C ILE A 108 3.56 12.79 -13.16
N THR A 109 4.37 13.26 -12.22
CA THR A 109 5.80 13.46 -12.42
C THR A 109 6.57 12.38 -11.66
N THR A 110 7.56 11.77 -12.31
CA THR A 110 8.38 10.71 -11.68
C THR A 110 9.85 11.11 -11.64
N VAL A 111 10.55 10.63 -10.62
CA VAL A 111 12.01 10.74 -10.52
C VAL A 111 12.59 9.37 -10.24
N LEU A 112 13.40 8.86 -11.17
CA LEU A 112 14.23 7.68 -10.97
C LEU A 112 15.46 8.07 -10.15
N GLN A 113 15.74 7.32 -9.08
CA GLN A 113 16.86 7.62 -8.20
C GLN A 113 17.32 6.39 -7.40
N GLU A 114 18.47 6.51 -6.76
CA GLU A 114 18.91 5.56 -5.74
C GLU A 114 17.92 5.48 -4.58
N ASN A 115 17.89 4.32 -3.90
CA ASN A 115 16.94 4.12 -2.82
C ASN A 115 17.36 4.91 -1.57
N ILE A 116 16.75 6.09 -1.38
CA ILE A 116 16.91 6.92 -0.19
C ILE A 116 15.80 6.69 0.85
N GLY A 117 14.95 5.69 0.62
CA GLY A 117 13.83 5.34 1.49
C GLY A 117 12.64 6.29 1.39
N ASP A 118 11.74 6.16 2.36
CA ASP A 118 10.41 6.77 2.36
C ASP A 118 10.44 8.31 2.36
N LYS A 119 11.50 8.91 2.92
CA LYS A 119 11.70 10.37 2.93
C LYS A 119 11.73 11.01 1.54
N ALA A 120 11.94 10.22 0.48
CA ALA A 120 11.90 10.71 -0.89
C ALA A 120 10.56 11.37 -1.24
N LYS A 121 9.47 11.00 -0.56
CA LYS A 121 8.15 11.62 -0.77
C LYS A 121 8.11 13.10 -0.44
N PHE A 122 9.11 13.66 0.25
CA PHE A 122 9.19 15.09 0.58
C PHE A 122 10.01 15.92 -0.44
N GLN A 123 10.65 15.31 -1.45
CA GLN A 123 11.54 16.03 -2.39
C GLN A 123 10.83 17.10 -3.24
N PHE A 124 9.50 17.10 -3.27
CA PHE A 124 8.69 17.97 -4.12
C PHE A 124 7.86 18.98 -3.32
N ILE A 125 8.19 19.19 -2.04
CA ILE A 125 7.49 20.16 -1.19
C ILE A 125 8.03 21.58 -1.37
N ASP A 126 9.31 21.73 -1.71
CA ASP A 126 9.95 23.04 -1.80
C ASP A 126 9.31 23.91 -2.88
N GLY A 127 8.95 25.14 -2.51
CA GLY A 127 8.32 26.11 -3.40
C GLY A 127 6.87 25.80 -3.80
N PHE A 128 6.24 24.78 -3.19
CA PHE A 128 4.82 24.51 -3.38
C PHE A 128 3.97 25.34 -2.42
N ASP A 129 2.91 25.95 -2.95
CA ASP A 129 1.88 26.63 -2.19
C ASP A 129 0.53 25.91 -2.41
N GLY A 130 -0.02 25.34 -1.34
CA GLY A 130 -1.25 24.57 -1.34
C GLY A 130 -1.25 23.40 -0.36
N TYR A 131 -2.14 22.43 -0.56
CA TYR A 131 -2.24 21.24 0.29
C TYR A 131 -1.26 20.17 -0.19
N TYR A 132 -0.25 19.90 0.63
CA TYR A 132 0.71 18.84 0.38
C TYR A 132 0.35 17.58 1.17
N PHE A 133 0.16 16.48 0.45
CA PHE A 133 -0.15 15.18 1.03
C PHE A 133 1.02 14.24 0.85
N THR A 134 1.53 13.69 1.95
CA THR A 134 2.45 12.56 1.94
C THR A 134 1.65 11.28 2.03
N CYS A 135 1.72 10.45 1.00
CA CYS A 135 1.01 9.17 0.95
C CYS A 135 2.01 8.01 0.95
N ASP A 136 1.54 6.83 1.36
CA ASP A 136 2.21 5.55 1.15
C ASP A 136 1.75 4.91 -0.16
N ASP A 137 2.62 4.11 -0.78
CA ASP A 137 2.42 3.49 -2.08
C ASP A 137 1.61 2.17 -2.04
N ASP A 138 1.21 1.71 -0.86
CA ASP A 138 0.52 0.45 -0.63
C ASP A 138 -0.85 0.61 0.06
N ILE A 139 -1.47 1.78 -0.07
CA ILE A 139 -2.78 2.10 0.51
C ILE A 139 -3.79 2.41 -0.60
N LEU A 140 -4.94 1.73 -0.55
CA LEU A 140 -6.11 2.11 -1.32
C LEU A 140 -6.87 3.22 -0.58
N TYR A 141 -6.73 4.46 -1.06
CA TYR A 141 -7.36 5.61 -0.40
C TYR A 141 -8.85 5.71 -0.76
N PRO A 142 -9.73 6.05 0.19
CA PRO A 142 -11.13 6.31 -0.13
C PRO A 142 -11.25 7.58 -0.98
N ASP A 143 -12.29 7.64 -1.84
CA ASP A 143 -12.51 8.76 -2.77
C ASP A 143 -12.73 10.13 -2.09
N TYR A 144 -13.04 10.13 -0.79
CA TYR A 144 -13.22 11.34 0.02
C TYR A 144 -11.97 11.74 0.83
N TYR A 145 -10.85 11.02 0.67
CA TYR A 145 -9.66 11.18 1.52
C TYR A 145 -9.10 12.61 1.51
N VAL A 146 -8.80 13.13 0.33
CA VAL A 146 -8.23 14.48 0.17
C VAL A 146 -9.21 15.54 0.65
N ASP A 147 -10.45 15.47 0.17
CA ASP A 147 -11.50 16.45 0.49
C ASP A 147 -11.79 16.48 2.00
N TYR A 148 -11.79 15.34 2.69
CA TYR A 148 -11.95 15.29 4.15
C TYR A 148 -10.80 15.96 4.90
N CYS A 149 -9.56 15.66 4.52
CA CYS A 149 -8.39 16.23 5.17
C CYS A 149 -8.37 17.76 4.97
N ILE A 150 -8.68 18.25 3.78
CA ILE A 150 -8.81 19.69 3.49
C ILE A 150 -9.90 20.30 4.36
N TYR A 151 -11.10 19.70 4.40
CA TYR A 151 -12.19 20.17 5.24
C TYR A 151 -11.76 20.34 6.70
N LYS A 152 -11.03 19.36 7.26
CA LYS A 152 -10.51 19.42 8.64
C LYS A 152 -9.41 20.45 8.83
N ILE A 153 -8.47 20.58 7.89
CA ILE A 153 -7.44 21.62 7.92
C ILE A 153 -8.09 23.02 8.03
N GLU A 154 -9.14 23.24 7.25
CA GLU A 154 -9.88 24.50 7.22
C GLU A 154 -10.78 24.70 8.45
N GLU A 155 -11.43 23.65 8.93
CA GLU A 155 -12.16 23.67 10.21
C GLU A 155 -11.24 24.10 11.38
N TYR A 156 -9.98 23.66 11.33
CA TYR A 156 -8.93 24.06 12.28
C TYR A 156 -8.21 25.34 11.90
N LYS A 157 -8.73 26.12 10.95
CA LYS A 157 -8.17 27.44 10.54
C LYS A 157 -6.69 27.35 10.16
N ARG A 158 -6.27 26.24 9.57
CA ARG A 158 -4.88 25.95 9.14
C ARG A 158 -3.84 26.00 10.26
N SER A 159 -4.23 25.81 11.53
CA SER A 159 -3.30 25.78 12.66
C SER A 159 -2.76 24.38 12.97
N SER A 160 -3.16 23.36 12.20
CA SER A 160 -2.90 21.95 12.49
C SER A 160 -2.66 21.16 11.21
N VAL A 161 -1.78 20.15 11.31
CA VAL A 161 -1.68 19.08 10.29
C VAL A 161 -2.75 18.03 10.59
N VAL A 162 -3.37 17.48 9.55
CA VAL A 162 -4.42 16.46 9.66
C VAL A 162 -3.96 15.17 8.98
N GLY A 163 -4.18 14.04 9.64
CA GLY A 163 -3.86 12.71 9.13
C GLY A 163 -4.66 11.63 9.86
N TRP A 164 -4.50 10.37 9.42
CA TRP A 164 -5.25 9.23 9.95
C TRP A 164 -4.43 8.37 10.91
N HIS A 165 -3.19 8.06 10.52
CA HIS A 165 -2.27 7.32 11.38
C HIS A 165 -1.64 8.28 12.39
N GLY A 166 -1.65 7.89 13.66
CA GLY A 166 -1.05 8.67 14.74
C GLY A 166 -0.91 7.85 16.02
N ALA A 167 -0.01 8.28 16.88
CA ALA A 167 0.19 7.72 18.21
C ALA A 167 0.27 8.86 19.22
N ILE A 168 -0.21 8.60 20.43
CA ILE A 168 -0.02 9.51 21.56
C ILE A 168 1.37 9.23 22.11
N ILE A 169 2.25 10.24 22.04
CA ILE A 169 3.57 10.18 22.67
C ILE A 169 3.41 10.81 24.05
N GLU A 170 3.45 9.98 25.08
CA GLU A 170 3.53 10.46 26.46
C GLU A 170 4.90 11.15 26.67
N LYS A 171 4.89 12.26 27.40
CA LYS A 171 6.09 13.05 27.70
C LYS A 171 6.91 12.46 28.83
#